data_AF-A0A6A0B3R3-F1
#
_entry.id   AF-A0A6A0B3R3-F1
#
_cell.length_a   1.000
_cell.length_b   1.000
_cell.length_c   1.000
_cell.angle_alpha   90.00
_cell.angle_beta   90.00
_cell.angle_gamma   90.00
#
_symmetry.space_group_name_H-M   'P 1'
#
loop_
_entity.id
_entity.type
_entity.pdbx_description
1 polymer ?
#
loop_
_entity_poly.entity_id
_entity_poly.type
_entity_poly.pdbx_seq_one_letter_code
_entity_poly.pdbx_strand_id
1 'polypeptide(L)'
;MNITSLLDKKAAVQIEIIRQLLFQNGQMSRQGLAKQVNLTTTALKVYLADIVYICQPLGENFQLSDEQGQIILDFSSDINLDKILQSYLEKSLAYQILIFIFEHKKFSIFQLT
;
A
#
# COMPACT_ATOMS: atom_id res chain seq x y z
N MET A 1 -16.63 1.47 7.76
CA MET A 1 -15.44 0.73 8.24
C MET A 1 -14.24 1.24 7.46
N ASN A 2 -13.15 1.62 8.12
CA ASN A 2 -11.94 2.05 7.40
C ASN A 2 -11.13 0.80 7.04
N ILE A 3 -11.16 0.39 5.78
CA ILE A 3 -10.53 -0.88 5.36
C ILE A 3 -9.00 -0.89 5.56
N THR A 4 -8.36 0.28 5.58
CA THR A 4 -6.92 0.37 5.87
C THR A 4 -6.59 0.07 7.33
N SER A 5 -7.58 0.03 8.25
CA SER A 5 -7.35 -0.41 9.63
C SER A 5 -7.07 -1.91 9.74
N LEU A 6 -7.34 -2.68 8.69
CA LEU A 6 -6.96 -4.08 8.61
C LEU A 6 -5.50 -4.25 8.19
N LEU A 7 -4.85 -3.21 7.67
CA LEU A 7 -3.46 -3.30 7.25
C LEU A 7 -2.52 -3.11 8.43
N ASP A 8 -1.37 -3.78 8.39
CA ASP A 8 -0.26 -3.47 9.29
C ASP A 8 0.17 -2.02 9.10
N LYS A 9 0.72 -1.41 10.16
CA LYS A 9 1.10 0.01 10.15
C LYS A 9 1.96 0.41 8.94
N LYS A 10 2.90 -0.45 8.54
CA LYS A 10 3.76 -0.23 7.36
C LYS A 10 2.93 -0.22 6.07
N ALA A 11 2.09 -1.23 5.86
CA ALA A 11 1.21 -1.34 4.69
C ALA A 11 0.20 -0.18 4.60
N ALA A 12 -0.37 0.24 5.73
CA ALA A 12 -1.26 1.39 5.78
C ALA A 12 -0.55 2.68 5.31
N VAL A 13 0.69 2.92 5.76
CA VAL A 13 1.49 4.08 5.31
C VAL A 13 1.86 3.97 3.83
N GLN A 14 2.13 2.76 3.31
CA GLN A 14 2.41 2.56 1.88
C GLN A 14 1.19 2.90 1.01
N ILE A 15 -0.01 2.46 1.41
CA ILE A 15 -1.26 2.85 0.74
C ILE A 15 -1.47 4.36 0.81
N GLU A 16 -1.14 4.99 1.95
CA GLU A 16 -1.26 6.44 2.10
C GLU A 16 -0.29 7.19 1.18
N ILE A 17 0.94 6.72 1.00
CA ILE A 17 1.89 7.27 0.02
C ILE A 17 1.29 7.27 -1.39
N ILE A 18 0.74 6.12 -1.82
CA ILE A 18 0.13 5.98 -3.14
C ILE A 18 -1.07 6.92 -3.28
N ARG A 19 -1.92 7.01 -2.26
CA ARG A 19 -3.08 7.90 -2.23
C ARG A 19 -2.69 9.36 -2.37
N GLN A 20 -1.68 9.83 -1.63
CA GLN A 20 -1.20 11.20 -1.71
C GLN A 20 -0.64 11.55 -3.10
N LEU A 21 0.09 10.62 -3.72
CA LEU A 21 0.58 10.79 -5.09
C LEU A 21 -0.57 10.88 -6.09
N LEU A 22 -1.57 9.99 -6.00
CA LEU A 22 -2.75 10.03 -6.87
C LEU A 22 -3.57 11.34 -6.70
N PHE A 23 -3.69 11.86 -5.48
CA PHE A 23 -4.35 13.16 -5.25
C PHE A 23 -3.61 14.35 -5.89
N GLN A 24 -2.31 14.21 -6.16
CA GLN A 24 -1.47 15.22 -6.80
C GLN A 24 -1.16 14.87 -8.26
N ASN A 25 -2.07 14.17 -8.93
CA ASN A 25 -1.93 13.73 -10.34
C ASN A 25 -0.64 12.91 -10.58
N GLY A 26 -0.29 12.05 -9.62
CA GLY A 26 0.85 11.15 -9.72
C GLY A 26 2.20 11.76 -9.35
N GLN A 27 2.28 13.05 -8.98
CA GLN A 27 3.57 13.69 -8.71
C GLN A 27 3.58 14.54 -7.44
N MET A 28 4.61 14.39 -6.60
CA MET A 28 4.80 15.22 -5.42
C MET A 28 6.27 15.37 -5.04
N SER A 29 6.65 16.53 -4.50
CA SER A 29 8.01 16.72 -3.98
C SER A 29 8.33 15.71 -2.86
N ARG A 30 9.53 15.15 -2.87
CA ARG A 30 9.98 14.17 -1.86
C ARG A 30 9.83 14.70 -0.44
N GLN A 31 10.15 15.98 -0.22
CA GLN A 31 10.01 16.61 1.09
C GLN A 31 8.54 16.79 1.48
N GLY A 32 7.67 17.16 0.54
CA GLY A 32 6.23 17.28 0.76
C GLY A 32 5.61 15.95 1.13
N LEU A 33 5.91 14.90 0.35
CA LEU A 33 5.41 13.55 0.61
C LEU A 33 5.89 13.04 1.96
N ALA A 34 7.19 13.13 2.26
CA ALA A 34 7.76 12.72 3.54
C ALA A 34 7.07 13.40 4.74
N LYS A 35 6.78 14.70 4.63
CA LYS A 35 6.04 15.44 5.67
C LYS A 35 4.60 14.96 5.81
N GLN A 36 3.88 14.74 4.71
CA GLN A 36 2.49 14.30 4.75
C GLN A 36 2.32 12.92 5.38
N VAL A 37 3.23 11.98 5.08
CA VAL A 37 3.18 10.63 5.64
C VAL A 37 4.00 10.48 6.94
N ASN A 38 4.50 11.60 7.48
CA ASN A 38 5.29 11.68 8.71
C ASN A 38 6.50 10.71 8.74
N LEU A 39 7.24 10.68 7.63
CA LEU A 39 8.46 9.88 7.47
C LEU A 39 9.69 10.78 7.30
N THR A 40 10.86 10.25 7.65
CA THR A 40 12.13 10.83 7.20
C THR A 40 12.32 10.54 5.71
N THR A 41 13.16 11.32 5.02
CA THR A 41 13.48 11.07 3.61
C THR A 41 14.14 9.71 3.39
N THR A 42 14.96 9.25 4.34
CA THR A 42 15.57 7.91 4.32
C THR A 42 14.52 6.81 4.46
N ALA A 43 13.59 6.94 5.41
CA ALA A 43 12.51 5.98 5.57
C ALA A 43 11.61 5.96 4.33
N LEU A 44 11.25 7.12 3.78
CA LEU A 44 10.44 7.21 2.57
C LEU A 44 11.04 6.38 1.42
N LYS A 45 12.35 6.45 1.17
CA LYS A 45 13.00 5.64 0.12
C LYS A 45 12.77 4.14 0.30
N VAL A 46 12.85 3.63 1.53
CA VAL A 46 12.58 2.21 1.83
C VAL A 46 11.12 1.88 1.51
N TYR A 47 10.19 2.74 1.92
CA TYR A 47 8.77 2.55 1.63
C TYR A 47 8.47 2.56 0.13
N LEU A 48 9.08 3.47 -0.64
CA LEU A 48 8.93 3.53 -2.10
C LEU A 48 9.45 2.25 -2.78
N ALA A 49 10.63 1.76 -2.39
CA ALA A 49 11.18 0.52 -2.93
C ALA A 49 10.29 -0.70 -2.63
N ASP A 50 9.75 -0.78 -1.41
CA ASP A 50 8.83 -1.83 -1.03
C ASP A 50 7.50 -1.75 -1.79
N ILE A 51 6.99 -0.53 -2.06
CA ILE A 51 5.78 -0.32 -2.86
C ILE A 51 5.99 -0.87 -4.28
N VAL A 52 7.12 -0.52 -4.92
CA VAL A 52 7.47 -1.06 -6.24
C VAL A 52 7.49 -2.58 -6.20
N TYR A 53 8.19 -3.18 -5.24
CA TYR A 53 8.27 -4.63 -5.12
C TYR A 53 6.90 -5.30 -4.97
N ILE A 54 5.99 -4.71 -4.19
CA ILE A 54 4.64 -5.25 -3.96
C ILE A 54 3.74 -5.08 -5.19
N CYS A 55 3.85 -3.95 -5.89
CA CYS A 55 2.92 -3.57 -6.95
C CYS A 55 3.38 -3.96 -8.36
N GLN A 56 4.67 -4.25 -8.55
CA GLN A 56 5.22 -4.71 -9.82
C GLN A 56 4.48 -5.92 -10.44
N PRO A 57 4.02 -6.94 -9.69
CA PRO A 57 3.28 -8.07 -10.27
C PRO A 57 1.79 -7.77 -10.60
N LEU A 58 1.29 -6.55 -10.36
CA LEU A 58 -0.15 -6.24 -10.49
C LEU A 58 -0.62 -5.99 -11.93
N GLY A 59 0.30 -5.77 -12.86
CA GLY A 59 -0.03 -5.43 -14.24
C GLY A 59 1.22 -5.33 -15.12
N GLU A 60 1.04 -4.74 -16.30
CA GLU A 60 2.12 -4.61 -17.28
C GLU A 60 3.21 -3.64 -16.84
N ASN A 61 2.84 -2.53 -16.19
CA ASN A 61 3.80 -1.51 -15.76
C ASN A 61 3.38 -0.85 -14.44
N PHE A 62 4.28 -0.84 -13.46
CA PHE A 62 4.16 -0.04 -12.25
C PHE A 62 5.49 0.64 -11.94
N GLN A 63 5.51 1.96 -11.96
CA GLN A 63 6.70 2.78 -11.77
C GLN A 63 6.51 3.78 -10.64
N LEU A 64 7.51 3.84 -9.78
CA LEU A 64 7.59 4.82 -8.71
C LEU A 64 9.04 5.29 -8.63
N SER A 65 9.31 6.50 -9.12
CA SER A 65 10.67 7.06 -9.23
C SER A 65 10.85 8.29 -8.34
N ASP A 66 12.10 8.55 -7.91
CA ASP A 66 12.52 9.79 -7.25
C ASP A 66 13.44 10.55 -8.23
N GLU A 67 12.85 11.42 -9.04
CA GLU A 67 13.52 12.17 -10.09
C GLU A 67 13.64 13.64 -9.71
N GLN A 68 14.89 14.13 -9.62
CA GLN A 68 15.17 15.55 -9.32
C GLN A 68 14.49 16.06 -8.03
N GLY A 69 14.22 15.17 -7.07
CA GLY A 69 13.53 15.48 -5.81
C GLY A 69 12.00 15.48 -5.91
N GLN A 70 11.43 15.01 -7.02
CA GLN A 70 10.02 14.72 -7.22
C GLN A 70 9.80 13.21 -7.21
N ILE A 71 8.80 12.76 -6.46
CA ILE A 71 8.31 11.40 -6.52
C ILE A 71 7.23 11.34 -7.60
N ILE A 72 7.40 10.44 -8.57
CA ILE A 72 6.48 10.25 -9.69
C ILE A 72 5.95 8.83 -9.62
N LEU A 73 4.63 8.69 -9.63
CA LEU A 73 3.89 7.44 -9.70
C LEU A 73 3.21 7.35 -11.06
N ASP A 74 3.52 6.29 -11.80
CA ASP A 74 2.88 5.97 -13.07
C ASP A 74 2.63 4.46 -13.15
N PHE A 75 1.49 4.07 -13.70
CA PHE A 75 1.15 2.66 -13.89
C PHE A 75 0.16 2.46 -15.03
N SER A 76 0.17 1.26 -15.59
CA SER A 76 -0.67 0.90 -16.74
C SER A 76 -2.17 0.92 -16.39
N SER A 77 -3.03 1.13 -17.39
CA SER A 77 -4.48 1.34 -17.20
C SER A 77 -5.23 0.13 -16.61
N ASP A 78 -4.62 -1.05 -16.62
CA ASP A 78 -5.13 -2.25 -15.98
C ASP A 78 -4.92 -2.23 -14.45
N ILE A 79 -4.07 -1.35 -13.93
CA ILE A 79 -3.85 -1.14 -12.49
C ILE A 79 -4.74 0.02 -12.01
N ASN A 80 -5.33 -0.15 -10.83
CA ASN A 80 -6.06 0.90 -10.13
C ASN A 80 -5.83 0.78 -8.62
N LEU A 81 -6.28 1.79 -7.86
CA LEU A 81 -6.10 1.81 -6.41
C LEU A 81 -6.76 0.61 -5.71
N ASP A 82 -7.87 0.10 -6.22
CA ASP A 82 -8.59 -1.03 -5.63
C ASP A 82 -7.78 -2.33 -5.75
N LYS A 83 -7.19 -2.60 -6.93
CA LYS A 83 -6.28 -3.74 -7.14
C LYS A 83 -5.05 -3.65 -6.25
N ILE A 84 -4.47 -2.45 -6.14
CA ILE A 84 -3.34 -2.21 -5.24
C ILE A 84 -3.76 -2.53 -3.81
N LEU A 85 -4.85 -1.93 -3.32
CA LEU A 85 -5.35 -2.15 -1.96
C LEU A 85 -5.64 -3.63 -1.69
N GLN A 86 -6.25 -4.34 -2.64
CA GLN A 86 -6.51 -5.77 -2.54
C GLN A 86 -5.22 -6.56 -2.33
N SER A 87 -4.16 -6.28 -3.08
CA SER A 87 -2.86 -6.97 -2.92
C SER A 87 -2.21 -6.77 -1.55
N TYR A 88 -2.47 -5.62 -0.92
CA TYR A 88 -2.05 -5.35 0.46
C TYR A 88 -2.94 -6.07 1.48
N LEU A 89 -4.26 -6.08 1.26
CA LEU A 89 -5.21 -6.78 2.13
C LEU A 89 -4.98 -8.28 2.15
N GLU A 90 -4.75 -8.91 0.99
CA GLU A 90 -4.49 -10.34 0.88
C GLU A 90 -3.28 -10.79 1.71
N LYS A 91 -2.32 -9.87 1.97
CA LYS A 91 -1.15 -10.11 2.82
C LYS A 91 -1.37 -9.76 4.29
N SER A 92 -2.47 -9.07 4.63
CA SER A 92 -2.78 -8.70 6.01
C SER A 92 -3.29 -9.90 6.81
N LEU A 93 -2.65 -10.14 7.96
CA LEU A 93 -3.12 -11.15 8.91
C LEU A 93 -4.53 -10.83 9.44
N ALA A 94 -4.83 -9.57 9.75
CA ALA A 94 -6.14 -9.18 10.26
C ALA A 94 -7.25 -9.43 9.21
N TYR A 95 -6.95 -9.18 7.94
CA TYR A 95 -7.88 -9.48 6.85
C TYR A 95 -8.07 -10.98 6.64
N GLN A 96 -6.97 -11.75 6.65
CA GLN A 96 -7.02 -13.22 6.54
C GLN A 96 -7.83 -13.86 7.68
N ILE A 97 -7.62 -13.42 8.93
CA ILE A 97 -8.41 -13.88 10.08
C ILE A 97 -9.87 -13.49 9.92
N LEU A 98 -10.17 -12.26 9.49
CA LEU A 98 -11.54 -11.80 9.29
C LEU A 98 -12.29 -12.65 8.26
N ILE A 99 -11.65 -12.95 7.12
CA ILE A 99 -12.21 -13.85 6.09
C ILE A 99 -12.43 -15.24 6.68
N PHE A 100 -11.42 -15.80 7.34
CA PHE A 100 -11.51 -17.15 7.91
C PHE A 100 -12.67 -17.28 8.90
N ILE A 101 -12.81 -16.32 9.83
CA ILE A 101 -13.92 -16.30 10.80
C ILE A 101 -15.27 -16.18 10.10
N PHE A 102 -15.34 -15.36 9.05
CA PHE A 102 -16.56 -15.16 8.28
C PHE A 102 -17.00 -16.44 7.57
N GLU A 103 -16.07 -17.17 6.96
CA GLU A 103 -16.31 -18.44 6.27
C GLU A 103 -16.59 -19.59 7.26
N HIS A 104 -15.90 -19.61 8.40
CA HIS A 104 -15.99 -20.65 9.42
C HIS A 104 -16.71 -20.16 10.68
N LYS A 105 -18.04 -19.97 10.61
CA LYS A 105 -18.89 -19.45 11.71
C LYS A 105 -18.83 -20.23 13.04
N LYS A 106 -18.26 -21.43 13.06
CA LYS A 106 -17.98 -22.25 14.26
C LYS A 106 -16.49 -22.59 14.29
N PHE A 107 -15.64 -21.59 14.49
CA PHE A 107 -14.20 -21.78 14.63
C PHE A 107 -13.82 -21.85 16.11
N SER A 108 -12.73 -22.56 16.41
CA SER A 108 -12.07 -22.53 17.70
C SER A 108 -10.80 -21.69 17.60
N ILE A 109 -10.44 -20.94 18.65
CA ILE A 109 -9.20 -20.15 18.69
C ILE A 109 -7.97 -21.05 18.46
N PHE A 110 -8.02 -22.31 18.89
CA PHE A 110 -6.96 -23.31 18.64
C PHE A 110 -6.71 -23.59 17.14
N GLN A 111 -7.65 -23.26 16.25
CA GLN A 111 -7.48 -23.43 14.81
C GLN A 111 -6.75 -22.23 14.16
N LEU A 112 -6.45 -21.18 14.93
CA LEU A 112 -5.82 -19.93 14.48
C LEU A 112 -4.37 -19.75 14.97
N THR A 113 -3.84 -20.69 15.75
CA THR A 113 -2.49 -20.67 16.36
C THR A 113 -1.77 -21.97 16.05
#